data_AF-B6RQS5-F1
#
_entry.id   AF-B6RQS5-F1
#
_cell.length_a   1.000
_cell.length_b   1.000
_cell.length_c   1.000
_cell.angle_alpha   90.00
_cell.angle_beta   90.00
_cell.angle_gamma   90.00
#
_symmetry.space_group_name_H-M   'P 1'
#
loop_
_entity.id
_entity.type
_entity.pdbx_description
1 polymer ?
#
loop_
_entity_poly.entity_id
_entity_poly.type
_entity_poly.pdbx_seq_one_letter_code
_entity_poly.pdbx_strand_id
1 'polypeptide(L)'
;REVALDFIGNRGTTTGLSRERRIRYAQEILQKEMLPHVSMAEGSESKKAYFFGYMIHRLLLAALERRELDDRDHFGKKRLDLAGPLLANLFRMLFRKLTKDVYRYLQKCVETHKEFNLALAVKHQTITNGLKYSLATGNWGDQKKSMSSKAGVSQVLNRYTYASTLSHLRRCNTPLGREGKIAKPRQLHNTHWGMVCPAETPEGQACGLVKNLALMSCISVGSYSAPVIEFLEEWGLESLEENAHSTTPCTKVFVNGVWMGVHRDPANLVKTIKKLRRKDDISPEVSVVRDIREKELRIYTDAGRVCRPLFIVENQQLLLGKRHIRWLNSGSDDEDNEYKWEQLIKGGVIELLDAEEEETVMISMTPEDLENSRLQAAGVDPHANDGDFDPAARLKAGTHAHTWTHCEIH
;
A
#
# COMPACT_ATOMS: atom_id res chain seq x y z
N ARG A 1 26.12 -9.60 -27.01
CA ARG A 1 24.96 -8.69 -26.84
C ARG A 1 24.03 -8.72 -28.04
N GLU A 2 24.48 -8.37 -29.25
CA GLU A 2 23.62 -8.26 -30.44
C GLU A 2 22.89 -9.56 -30.82
N VAL A 3 23.54 -10.72 -30.69
CA VAL A 3 22.92 -12.03 -30.95
C VAL A 3 21.69 -12.25 -30.05
N ALA A 4 21.79 -11.86 -28.78
CA ALA A 4 20.68 -11.98 -27.83
C ALA A 4 19.54 -11.00 -28.16
N LEU A 5 19.87 -9.78 -28.57
CA LEU A 5 18.87 -8.79 -29.00
C LEU A 5 18.13 -9.25 -30.27
N ASP A 6 18.86 -9.81 -31.24
CA ASP A 6 18.24 -10.38 -32.44
C ASP A 6 17.35 -11.58 -32.10
N PHE A 7 17.78 -12.45 -31.17
CA PHE A 7 17.00 -13.58 -30.68
C PHE A 7 15.68 -13.15 -30.03
N ILE A 8 15.70 -12.10 -29.21
CA ILE A 8 14.51 -11.51 -28.58
C ILE A 8 13.61 -10.90 -29.65
N GLY A 9 14.18 -10.03 -30.50
CA GLY A 9 13.42 -9.35 -31.54
C GLY A 9 12.77 -10.29 -32.54
N ASN A 10 13.41 -11.42 -32.87
CA ASN A 10 12.87 -12.44 -33.76
C ASN A 10 11.69 -13.24 -33.17
N ARG A 11 11.59 -13.29 -31.83
CA ARG A 11 10.45 -13.90 -31.11
C ARG A 11 9.38 -12.89 -30.71
N GLY A 12 9.54 -11.64 -31.14
CA GLY A 12 8.55 -10.59 -30.95
C GLY A 12 7.28 -10.81 -31.78
N THR A 13 6.31 -9.92 -31.59
CA THR A 13 5.03 -9.98 -32.32
C THR A 13 5.14 -9.57 -33.79
N THR A 14 6.21 -8.90 -34.19
CA THR A 14 6.38 -8.37 -35.54
C THR A 14 7.31 -9.27 -36.36
N THR A 15 6.72 -10.07 -37.27
CA THR A 15 7.46 -11.00 -38.14
C THR A 15 8.01 -10.30 -39.39
N GLY A 16 9.15 -10.76 -39.92
CA GLY A 16 9.70 -10.28 -41.20
C GLY A 16 10.54 -9.00 -41.13
N LEU A 17 10.95 -8.57 -39.93
CA LEU A 17 11.83 -7.42 -39.74
C LEU A 17 13.29 -7.75 -40.08
N SER A 18 14.02 -6.76 -40.63
CA SER A 18 15.48 -6.86 -40.77
C SER A 18 16.17 -6.95 -39.42
N ARG A 19 17.38 -7.54 -39.39
CA ARG A 19 18.18 -7.71 -38.16
C ARG A 19 18.31 -6.42 -37.35
N GLU A 20 18.60 -5.30 -38.00
CA GLU A 20 18.72 -3.99 -37.33
C GLU A 20 17.42 -3.54 -36.66
N ARG A 21 16.28 -3.72 -37.33
CA ARG A 21 14.96 -3.38 -36.76
C ARG A 21 14.60 -4.29 -35.60
N ARG A 22 14.95 -5.58 -35.66
CA ARG A 22 14.77 -6.53 -34.55
C ARG A 22 15.58 -6.13 -33.32
N ILE A 23 16.84 -5.72 -33.52
CA ILE A 23 17.71 -5.26 -32.44
C ILE A 23 17.13 -4.00 -31.77
N ARG A 24 16.71 -3.01 -32.57
CA ARG A 24 16.09 -1.77 -32.04
C ARG A 24 14.80 -2.07 -31.28
N TYR A 25 13.94 -2.92 -31.82
CA TYR A 25 12.71 -3.35 -31.16
C TYR A 25 12.99 -4.05 -29.82
N ALA A 26 13.99 -4.94 -29.75
CA ALA A 26 14.37 -5.59 -28.51
C ALA A 26 14.90 -4.59 -27.46
N GLN A 27 15.66 -3.56 -27.87
CA GLN A 27 16.11 -2.50 -26.99
C GLN A 27 14.93 -1.70 -26.40
N GLU A 28 13.94 -1.34 -27.22
CA GLU A 28 12.74 -0.65 -26.77
C GLU A 28 11.94 -1.48 -25.74
N ILE A 29 11.83 -2.80 -25.94
CA ILE A 29 11.20 -3.71 -24.96
C ILE A 29 11.98 -3.68 -23.65
N LEU A 30 13.30 -3.85 -23.69
CA LEU A 30 14.12 -3.86 -22.47
C LEU A 30 14.05 -2.53 -21.71
N GLN A 31 13.86 -1.42 -22.42
CA GLN A 31 13.73 -0.10 -21.83
C GLN A 31 12.32 0.17 -21.25
N LYS A 32 11.26 -0.13 -22.01
CA LYS A 32 9.89 0.30 -21.67
C LYS A 32 9.00 -0.78 -21.06
N GLU A 33 9.24 -2.05 -21.37
CA GLU A 33 8.37 -3.17 -20.97
C GLU A 33 9.01 -4.04 -19.88
N MET A 34 10.34 -4.22 -19.90
CA MET A 34 11.06 -4.94 -18.86
C MET A 34 11.23 -4.05 -17.61
N LEU A 35 10.64 -4.46 -16.48
CA LEU A 35 10.68 -3.76 -15.19
C LEU A 35 10.42 -2.23 -15.31
N PRO A 36 9.23 -1.83 -15.81
CA PRO A 36 8.93 -0.42 -16.12
C PRO A 36 8.90 0.49 -14.89
N HIS A 37 8.64 -0.08 -13.72
CA HIS A 37 8.59 0.65 -12.44
C HIS A 37 9.98 1.06 -11.94
N VAL A 38 11.05 0.34 -12.32
CA VAL A 38 12.42 0.68 -11.90
C VAL A 38 12.90 1.93 -12.65
N SER A 39 12.75 1.95 -13.97
CA SER A 39 13.03 3.11 -14.82
C SER A 39 12.60 2.83 -16.26
N MET A 40 12.11 3.86 -16.96
CA MET A 40 11.93 3.84 -18.43
C MET A 40 12.97 4.70 -19.15
N ALA A 41 13.91 5.32 -18.42
CA ALA A 41 14.97 6.14 -18.99
C ALA A 41 16.05 5.28 -19.67
N GLU A 42 16.71 5.87 -20.66
CA GLU A 42 17.90 5.28 -21.28
C GLU A 42 19.05 5.21 -20.26
N GLY A 43 19.90 4.19 -20.32
CA GLY A 43 21.04 4.04 -19.42
C GLY A 43 20.72 3.42 -18.04
N SER A 44 19.47 3.02 -17.79
CA SER A 44 19.05 2.40 -16.53
C SER A 44 19.13 0.86 -16.51
N GLU A 45 19.81 0.25 -17.47
CA GLU A 45 19.88 -1.21 -17.63
C GLU A 45 20.60 -1.91 -16.48
N SER A 46 21.60 -1.26 -15.86
CA SER A 46 22.33 -1.78 -14.70
C SER A 46 21.38 -2.02 -13.51
N LYS A 47 20.58 -1.01 -13.14
CA LYS A 47 19.57 -1.08 -12.08
C LYS A 47 18.58 -2.23 -12.31
N LYS A 48 18.12 -2.39 -13.55
CA LYS A 48 17.22 -3.49 -13.94
C LYS A 48 17.90 -4.85 -13.84
N ALA A 49 19.18 -4.96 -14.20
CA ALA A 49 19.95 -6.19 -14.07
C ALA A 49 20.12 -6.60 -12.61
N TYR A 50 20.45 -5.66 -11.70
CA TYR A 50 20.50 -5.93 -10.26
C TYR A 50 19.15 -6.40 -9.71
N PHE A 51 18.06 -5.73 -10.08
CA PHE A 51 16.72 -6.12 -9.64
C PHE A 51 16.33 -7.50 -10.16
N PHE A 52 16.66 -7.81 -11.42
CA PHE A 52 16.44 -9.14 -11.98
C PHE A 52 17.26 -10.22 -11.25
N GLY A 53 18.53 -9.92 -10.93
CA GLY A 53 19.36 -10.78 -10.08
C GLY A 53 18.77 -11.00 -8.69
N TYR A 54 18.19 -9.96 -8.09
CA TYR A 54 17.46 -10.05 -6.82
C TYR A 54 16.25 -10.99 -6.92
N MET A 55 15.47 -10.92 -8.00
CA MET A 55 14.34 -11.84 -8.23
C MET A 55 14.81 -13.30 -8.32
N ILE A 56 15.89 -13.57 -9.07
CA ILE A 56 16.47 -14.91 -9.19
C ILE A 56 16.98 -15.38 -7.82
N HIS A 57 17.65 -14.52 -7.07
CA HIS A 57 18.15 -14.85 -5.74
C HIS A 57 17.01 -15.29 -4.80
N ARG A 58 15.89 -14.55 -4.79
CA ARG A 58 14.71 -14.93 -4.01
C ARG A 58 14.09 -16.25 -4.45
N LEU A 59 14.03 -16.50 -5.76
CA LEU A 59 13.57 -17.80 -6.29
C LEU A 59 14.47 -18.95 -5.82
N LEU A 60 15.80 -18.78 -5.87
CA LEU A 60 16.75 -19.78 -5.42
C LEU A 60 16.66 -20.05 -3.92
N LEU A 61 16.46 -19.02 -3.09
CA LEU A 61 16.27 -19.20 -1.65
C LEU A 61 15.04 -20.06 -1.34
N ALA A 62 13.94 -19.86 -2.06
CA ALA A 62 12.74 -20.68 -1.93
C ALA A 62 12.97 -22.10 -2.46
N ALA A 63 13.60 -22.26 -3.63
CA ALA A 63 13.90 -23.56 -4.21
C ALA A 63 14.87 -24.41 -3.37
N LEU A 64 15.76 -23.77 -2.62
CA LEU A 64 16.68 -24.40 -1.68
C LEU A 64 16.11 -24.50 -0.25
N GLU A 65 14.82 -24.18 -0.07
CA GLU A 65 14.12 -24.23 1.23
C GLU A 65 14.77 -23.40 2.35
N ARG A 66 15.57 -22.38 1.98
CA ARG A 66 16.19 -21.45 2.94
C ARG A 66 15.23 -20.37 3.41
N ARG A 67 14.13 -20.19 2.66
CA ARG A 67 13.08 -19.21 2.90
C ARG A 67 11.72 -19.84 2.61
N GLU A 68 10.74 -19.50 3.43
CA GLU A 68 9.35 -19.89 3.20
C GLU A 68 8.75 -19.17 1.98
N LEU A 69 7.73 -19.77 1.39
CA LEU A 69 6.99 -19.17 0.29
C LEU A 69 6.21 -17.95 0.78
N ASP A 70 6.22 -16.88 -0.02
CA ASP A 70 5.46 -15.68 0.32
C ASP A 70 3.96 -15.98 0.39
N ASP A 71 3.31 -15.52 1.45
CA ASP A 71 1.88 -15.65 1.62
C ASP A 71 1.11 -14.67 0.73
N ARG A 72 0.38 -15.21 -0.25
CA ARG A 72 -0.48 -14.45 -1.15
C ARG A 72 -1.69 -13.86 -0.43
N ASP A 73 -2.14 -14.46 0.68
CA ASP A 73 -3.38 -14.11 1.36
C ASP A 73 -3.20 -13.01 2.41
N HIS A 74 -1.96 -12.72 2.82
CA HIS A 74 -1.54 -11.56 3.61
C HIS A 74 -2.18 -10.24 3.13
N PHE A 75 -2.85 -9.54 4.05
CA PHE A 75 -3.62 -8.33 3.72
C PHE A 75 -2.74 -7.12 3.40
N GLY A 76 -1.60 -6.98 4.09
CA GLY A 76 -0.60 -5.94 3.81
C GLY A 76 0.01 -5.97 2.39
N LYS A 77 -0.13 -7.09 1.66
CA LYS A 77 0.31 -7.22 0.25
C LYS A 77 -0.79 -6.87 -0.75
N LYS A 78 -1.96 -6.44 -0.28
CA LYS A 78 -3.10 -6.01 -1.09
C LYS A 78 -3.31 -4.51 -0.90
N ARG A 79 -3.96 -3.90 -1.88
CA ARG A 79 -4.39 -2.50 -1.86
C ARG A 79 -5.87 -2.42 -2.18
N LEU A 80 -6.56 -1.48 -1.57
CA LEU A 80 -7.95 -1.16 -1.85
C LEU A 80 -8.02 -0.04 -2.89
N ASP A 81 -8.55 -0.37 -4.07
CA ASP A 81 -8.88 0.62 -5.08
C ASP A 81 -10.12 1.43 -4.64
N LEU A 82 -9.89 2.66 -4.17
CA LEU A 82 -10.98 3.59 -3.83
C LEU A 82 -11.61 4.25 -5.06
N ALA A 83 -12.69 4.99 -4.85
CA ALA A 83 -13.37 5.74 -5.89
C ALA A 83 -12.42 6.67 -6.69
N GLY A 84 -11.44 7.29 -6.03
CA GLY A 84 -10.46 8.18 -6.66
C GLY A 84 -9.65 7.50 -7.78
N PRO A 85 -8.80 6.51 -7.46
CA PRO A 85 -8.02 5.77 -8.47
C PRO A 85 -8.88 5.12 -9.55
N LEU A 86 -10.07 4.60 -9.18
CA LEU A 86 -11.00 4.02 -10.14
C LEU A 86 -11.50 5.08 -11.14
N LEU A 87 -11.96 6.24 -10.65
CA LEU A 87 -12.46 7.34 -11.49
C LEU A 87 -11.36 7.91 -12.37
N ALA A 88 -10.13 8.04 -11.85
CA ALA A 88 -8.98 8.48 -12.61
C ALA A 88 -8.70 7.55 -13.81
N ASN A 89 -8.74 6.24 -13.59
CA ASN A 89 -8.57 5.25 -14.65
C ASN A 89 -9.68 5.31 -15.70
N LEU A 90 -10.94 5.43 -15.26
CA LEU A 90 -12.09 5.58 -16.16
C LEU A 90 -11.98 6.86 -17.01
N PHE A 91 -11.67 7.98 -16.37
CA PHE A 91 -11.48 9.26 -17.05
C PHE A 91 -10.33 9.19 -18.05
N ARG A 92 -9.16 8.64 -17.67
CA ARG A 92 -8.01 8.47 -18.57
C ARG A 92 -8.38 7.66 -19.82
N MET A 93 -9.18 6.62 -19.68
CA MET A 93 -9.66 5.81 -20.81
C MET A 93 -10.56 6.62 -21.75
N LEU A 94 -11.57 7.31 -21.20
CA LEU A 94 -12.50 8.12 -21.97
C LEU A 94 -11.81 9.31 -22.64
N PHE A 95 -10.86 9.94 -21.94
CA PHE A 95 -10.09 11.07 -22.45
C PHE A 95 -9.16 10.62 -23.60
N ARG A 96 -8.46 9.50 -23.47
CA ARG A 96 -7.67 8.91 -24.58
C ARG A 96 -8.53 8.60 -25.80
N LYS A 97 -9.76 8.13 -25.60
CA LYS A 97 -10.71 7.92 -26.69
C LYS A 97 -11.08 9.24 -27.37
N LEU A 98 -11.40 10.27 -26.59
CA LEU A 98 -11.67 11.62 -27.10
C LEU A 98 -10.49 12.16 -27.93
N THR A 99 -9.25 12.06 -27.44
CA THR A 99 -8.06 12.47 -28.18
C THR A 99 -7.92 11.72 -29.51
N LYS A 100 -8.16 10.41 -29.52
CA LYS A 100 -8.14 9.61 -30.77
C LYS A 100 -9.25 9.99 -31.74
N ASP A 101 -10.43 10.37 -31.25
CA ASP A 101 -11.55 10.81 -32.09
C ASP A 101 -11.27 12.17 -32.71
N VAL A 102 -10.71 13.12 -31.95
CA VAL A 102 -10.24 14.42 -32.45
C VAL A 102 -9.14 14.24 -33.50
N TYR A 103 -8.16 13.37 -33.24
CA TYR A 103 -7.09 13.06 -34.20
C TYR A 103 -7.65 12.51 -35.53
N ARG A 104 -8.60 11.56 -35.47
CA ARG A 104 -9.26 11.03 -36.68
C ARG A 104 -10.05 12.09 -37.44
N TYR A 105 -10.66 13.05 -36.74
CA TYR A 105 -11.35 14.16 -37.39
C TYR A 105 -10.37 15.10 -38.08
N LEU A 106 -9.26 15.45 -37.42
CA LEU A 106 -8.19 16.24 -38.01
C LEU A 106 -7.65 15.60 -39.29
N GLN A 107 -7.36 14.29 -39.26
CA GLN A 107 -6.88 13.56 -40.43
C GLN A 107 -7.85 13.68 -41.62
N LYS A 108 -9.16 13.55 -41.38
CA LYS A 108 -10.19 13.72 -42.43
C LYS A 108 -10.25 15.15 -42.97
N CYS A 109 -10.12 16.17 -42.11
CA CYS A 109 -10.07 17.57 -42.55
C CYS A 109 -8.88 17.81 -43.49
N VAL A 110 -7.71 17.25 -43.15
CA VAL A 110 -6.51 17.33 -43.99
C VAL A 110 -6.72 16.61 -45.33
N GLU A 111 -7.22 15.37 -45.32
CA GLU A 111 -7.48 14.58 -46.54
C GLU A 111 -8.52 15.23 -47.47
N THR A 112 -9.48 15.99 -46.91
CA THR A 112 -10.56 16.64 -47.67
C THR A 112 -10.33 18.13 -47.91
N HIS A 113 -9.15 18.66 -47.54
CA HIS A 113 -8.82 20.09 -47.61
C HIS A 113 -9.86 21.01 -46.95
N LYS A 114 -10.49 20.56 -45.86
CA LYS A 114 -11.41 21.36 -45.06
C LYS A 114 -10.70 21.99 -43.88
N GLU A 115 -11.09 23.21 -43.51
CA GLU A 115 -10.59 23.84 -42.30
C GLU A 115 -10.94 23.02 -41.05
N PHE A 116 -9.99 22.91 -40.14
CA PHE A 116 -10.18 22.20 -38.88
C PHE A 116 -10.96 23.07 -37.90
N ASN A 117 -12.13 22.59 -37.49
CA ASN A 117 -12.92 23.24 -36.45
C ASN A 117 -12.91 22.39 -35.17
N LEU A 118 -12.32 22.95 -34.11
CA LEU A 118 -12.19 22.28 -32.82
C LEU A 118 -13.54 21.98 -32.16
N ALA A 119 -14.52 22.88 -32.28
CA ALA A 119 -15.84 22.69 -31.67
C ALA A 119 -16.59 21.51 -32.30
N LEU A 120 -16.41 21.28 -33.61
CA LEU A 120 -16.96 20.11 -34.30
C LEU A 120 -16.19 18.82 -33.98
N ALA A 121 -14.89 18.93 -33.70
CA ALA A 121 -14.03 17.80 -33.36
C ALA A 121 -14.32 17.24 -31.95
N VAL A 122 -14.54 18.11 -30.97
CA VAL A 122 -14.66 17.74 -29.55
C VAL A 122 -16.10 17.32 -29.23
N LYS A 123 -16.33 16.01 -29.18
CA LYS A 123 -17.63 15.44 -28.81
C LYS A 123 -17.73 15.23 -27.29
N HIS A 124 -18.27 16.21 -26.58
CA HIS A 124 -18.47 16.17 -25.12
C HIS A 124 -19.21 14.91 -24.63
N GLN A 125 -20.16 14.41 -25.43
CA GLN A 125 -20.94 13.20 -25.16
C GLN A 125 -20.08 11.96 -24.88
N THR A 126 -18.85 11.89 -25.41
CA THR A 126 -17.93 10.76 -25.20
C THR A 126 -17.62 10.56 -23.71
N ILE A 127 -17.38 11.65 -22.99
CA ILE A 127 -17.08 11.60 -21.55
C ILE A 127 -18.39 11.55 -20.76
N THR A 128 -19.36 12.42 -21.06
CA THR A 128 -20.63 12.49 -20.32
C THR A 128 -21.37 11.15 -20.32
N ASN A 129 -21.57 10.54 -21.49
CA ASN A 129 -22.30 9.27 -21.58
C ASN A 129 -21.43 8.10 -21.09
N GLY A 130 -20.11 8.16 -21.28
CA GLY A 130 -19.18 7.15 -20.77
C GLY A 130 -19.22 7.06 -19.25
N LEU A 131 -19.11 8.18 -18.55
CA LEU A 131 -19.20 8.25 -17.08
C LEU A 131 -20.58 7.82 -16.59
N LYS A 132 -21.66 8.37 -17.18
CA LYS A 132 -23.04 8.02 -16.81
C LYS A 132 -23.28 6.51 -16.93
N TYR A 133 -22.84 5.89 -18.03
CA TYR A 133 -22.99 4.46 -18.24
C TYR A 133 -22.23 3.62 -17.21
N SER A 134 -20.94 3.88 -17.01
CA SER A 134 -20.10 3.08 -16.10
C SER A 134 -20.55 3.20 -14.65
N LEU A 135 -20.98 4.40 -14.22
CA LEU A 135 -21.52 4.61 -12.87
C LEU A 135 -22.90 3.97 -12.69
N ALA A 136 -23.78 4.03 -13.70
CA ALA A 136 -25.12 3.44 -13.60
C ALA A 136 -25.11 1.91 -13.65
N THR A 137 -24.26 1.32 -14.49
CA THR A 137 -24.23 -0.14 -14.71
C THR A 137 -23.24 -0.87 -13.81
N GLY A 138 -22.28 -0.15 -13.21
CA GLY A 138 -21.18 -0.75 -12.46
C GLY A 138 -20.15 -1.47 -13.33
N ASN A 139 -20.17 -1.26 -14.65
CA ASN A 139 -19.18 -1.79 -15.58
C ASN A 139 -18.10 -0.75 -15.89
N TRP A 140 -16.92 -0.97 -15.33
CA TRP A 140 -15.77 -0.09 -15.47
C TRP A 140 -14.82 -0.70 -16.51
N GLY A 141 -14.88 -0.21 -17.74
CA GLY A 141 -14.06 -0.72 -18.84
C GLY A 141 -14.58 -0.35 -20.23
N ASP A 142 -13.88 -0.82 -21.26
CA ASP A 142 -14.34 -0.67 -22.64
C ASP A 142 -15.53 -1.58 -22.89
N GLN A 143 -16.67 -0.99 -23.25
CA GLN A 143 -17.92 -1.71 -23.56
C GLN A 143 -17.74 -2.80 -24.62
N LYS A 144 -16.76 -2.64 -25.52
CA LYS A 144 -16.48 -3.60 -26.59
C LYS A 144 -15.66 -4.81 -26.14
N LYS A 145 -15.08 -4.76 -24.93
CA LYS A 145 -14.22 -5.83 -24.37
C LYS A 145 -14.68 -6.23 -22.97
N SER A 146 -15.83 -6.92 -22.92
CA SER A 146 -16.48 -7.40 -21.68
C SER A 146 -15.56 -8.21 -20.76
N MET A 147 -14.63 -8.98 -21.31
CA MET A 147 -13.66 -9.78 -20.54
C MET A 147 -12.68 -8.96 -19.69
N SER A 148 -12.52 -7.66 -19.95
CA SER A 148 -11.59 -6.78 -19.24
C SER A 148 -12.27 -5.78 -18.30
N SER A 149 -13.61 -5.75 -18.27
CA SER A 149 -14.34 -4.79 -17.44
C SER A 149 -14.44 -5.26 -15.99
N LYS A 150 -14.09 -4.38 -15.04
CA LYS A 150 -14.36 -4.61 -13.62
C LYS A 150 -15.86 -4.39 -13.40
N ALA A 151 -16.61 -5.48 -13.22
CA ALA A 151 -18.04 -5.43 -12.95
C ALA A 151 -18.31 -5.33 -11.44
N GLY A 152 -19.44 -4.71 -11.08
CA GLY A 152 -19.94 -4.68 -9.69
C GLY A 152 -19.25 -3.67 -8.77
N VAL A 153 -18.49 -2.73 -9.33
CA VAL A 153 -17.83 -1.64 -8.61
C VAL A 153 -18.85 -0.59 -8.14
N SER A 154 -19.80 -0.22 -9.01
CA SER A 154 -20.92 0.65 -8.64
C SER A 154 -22.13 -0.20 -8.27
N GLN A 155 -22.80 0.16 -7.18
CA GLN A 155 -23.97 -0.52 -6.66
C GLN A 155 -24.99 0.52 -6.18
N VAL A 156 -26.28 0.20 -6.26
CA VAL A 156 -27.33 1.05 -5.68
C VAL A 156 -27.19 1.05 -4.17
N LEU A 157 -27.16 2.24 -3.57
CA LEU A 157 -27.01 2.41 -2.13
C LEU A 157 -28.15 1.72 -1.37
N ASN A 158 -27.78 0.86 -0.43
CA ASN A 158 -28.73 0.21 0.45
C ASN A 158 -29.20 1.19 1.54
N ARG A 159 -30.50 1.44 1.62
CA ARG A 159 -31.14 2.40 2.55
C ARG A 159 -32.23 1.76 3.42
N TYR A 160 -32.16 0.45 3.70
CA TYR A 160 -33.14 -0.18 4.59
C TYR A 160 -33.08 0.38 6.02
N THR A 161 -31.87 0.61 6.53
CA THR A 161 -31.62 1.25 7.84
C THR A 161 -30.42 2.19 7.75
N TYR A 162 -30.30 3.10 8.73
CA TYR A 162 -29.14 3.97 8.85
C TYR A 162 -27.83 3.18 8.93
N ALA A 163 -27.77 2.15 9.79
CA ALA A 163 -26.61 1.27 9.92
C ALA A 163 -26.28 0.53 8.62
N SER A 164 -27.29 0.04 7.88
CA SER A 164 -27.07 -0.63 6.58
C SER A 164 -26.44 0.30 5.55
N THR A 165 -26.77 1.60 5.62
CA THR A 165 -26.21 2.62 4.72
C THR A 165 -24.71 2.81 5.02
N LEU A 166 -24.35 2.95 6.30
CA LEU A 166 -22.95 3.10 6.73
C LEU A 166 -22.10 1.86 6.41
N SER A 167 -22.62 0.67 6.69
CA SER A 167 -21.97 -0.60 6.34
C SER A 167 -21.74 -0.68 4.82
N HIS A 168 -22.73 -0.32 4.01
CA HIS A 168 -22.59 -0.38 2.56
C HIS A 168 -21.49 0.55 2.01
N LEU A 169 -21.31 1.73 2.60
CA LEU A 169 -20.23 2.66 2.24
C LEU A 169 -18.83 2.15 2.60
N ARG A 170 -18.72 1.26 3.60
CA ARG A 170 -17.47 0.68 4.10
C ARG A 170 -17.16 -0.71 3.53
N ARG A 171 -17.94 -1.15 2.54
CA ARG A 171 -17.81 -2.47 1.92
C ARG A 171 -16.62 -2.52 0.96
N CYS A 172 -15.79 -3.53 1.10
CA CYS A 172 -14.72 -3.90 0.19
C CYS A 172 -15.07 -5.20 -0.55
N ASN A 173 -14.80 -5.25 -1.85
CA ASN A 173 -15.08 -6.42 -2.67
C ASN A 173 -13.80 -6.96 -3.29
N THR A 174 -13.56 -8.26 -3.11
CA THR A 174 -12.45 -8.95 -3.75
C THR A 174 -12.83 -9.31 -5.19
N PRO A 175 -12.03 -8.97 -6.23
CA PRO A 175 -12.38 -9.18 -7.64
C PRO A 175 -12.19 -10.65 -8.08
N LEU A 176 -12.80 -11.58 -7.34
CA LEU A 176 -12.81 -13.01 -7.66
C LEU A 176 -14.21 -13.43 -8.12
N GLY A 177 -14.25 -14.35 -9.08
CA GLY A 177 -15.50 -14.96 -9.51
C GLY A 177 -16.19 -15.66 -8.34
N ARG A 178 -17.48 -15.37 -8.14
CA ARG A 178 -18.26 -15.93 -7.02
C ARG A 178 -18.47 -17.44 -7.13
N GLU A 179 -18.30 -18.00 -8.32
CA GLU A 179 -18.40 -19.44 -8.62
C GLU A 179 -17.17 -20.25 -8.15
N GLY A 180 -16.06 -19.58 -7.84
CA GLY A 180 -14.84 -20.23 -7.38
C GLY A 180 -14.94 -20.77 -5.95
N LYS A 181 -14.69 -22.07 -5.78
CA LYS A 181 -14.62 -22.77 -4.47
C LYS A 181 -13.27 -22.65 -3.75
N ILE A 182 -12.44 -21.67 -4.10
CA ILE A 182 -11.12 -21.50 -3.47
C ILE A 182 -11.33 -20.99 -2.03
N ALA A 183 -10.93 -21.80 -1.04
CA ALA A 183 -11.19 -21.52 0.37
C ALA A 183 -10.29 -20.40 0.95
N LYS A 184 -8.98 -20.42 0.66
CA LYS A 184 -8.01 -19.52 1.28
C LYS A 184 -8.36 -18.01 1.23
N PRO A 185 -8.75 -17.40 0.10
CA PRO A 185 -9.07 -15.97 0.07
C PRO A 185 -10.37 -15.62 0.83
N ARG A 186 -11.19 -16.63 1.16
CA ARG A 186 -12.45 -16.48 1.91
C ARG A 186 -12.24 -16.67 3.41
N GLN A 187 -11.21 -17.41 3.80
CA GLN A 187 -10.88 -17.63 5.20
C GLN A 187 -10.40 -16.33 5.85
N LEU A 188 -10.73 -16.17 7.13
CA LEU A 188 -10.20 -15.08 7.93
C LEU A 188 -8.70 -15.30 8.13
N HIS A 189 -7.90 -14.37 7.65
CA HIS A 189 -6.46 -14.31 7.86
C HIS A 189 -6.13 -13.42 9.07
N ASN A 190 -5.05 -13.72 9.80
CA ASN A 190 -4.67 -12.98 11.01
C ASN A 190 -4.40 -11.49 10.74
N THR A 191 -3.83 -11.19 9.58
CA THR A 191 -3.54 -9.80 9.13
C THR A 191 -4.80 -8.96 8.85
N HIS A 192 -6.00 -9.53 9.02
CA HIS A 192 -7.26 -8.77 8.96
C HIS A 192 -7.57 -8.06 10.28
N TRP A 193 -6.96 -8.50 11.38
CA TRP A 193 -7.23 -7.94 12.70
C TRP A 193 -6.91 -6.43 12.73
N GLY A 194 -7.79 -5.66 13.35
CA GLY A 194 -7.71 -4.19 13.36
C GLY A 194 -8.08 -3.48 12.05
N MET A 195 -8.08 -4.19 10.91
CA MET A 195 -8.29 -3.58 9.57
C MET A 195 -9.71 -3.79 9.04
N VAL A 196 -10.25 -5.01 9.20
CA VAL A 196 -11.60 -5.37 8.72
C VAL A 196 -12.37 -6.09 9.80
N CYS A 197 -13.70 -5.97 9.76
CA CYS A 197 -14.57 -6.69 10.67
C CYS A 197 -14.47 -8.21 10.40
N PRO A 198 -14.16 -9.05 11.41
CA PRO A 198 -13.99 -10.48 11.21
C PRO A 198 -15.32 -11.22 10.98
N ALA A 199 -16.44 -10.66 11.45
CA ALA A 199 -17.74 -11.31 11.42
C ALA A 199 -18.67 -10.80 10.30
N GLU A 200 -18.53 -9.55 9.88
CA GLU A 200 -19.47 -8.92 8.96
C GLU A 200 -19.16 -9.27 7.49
N THR A 201 -19.61 -10.46 7.09
CA THR A 201 -19.59 -10.95 5.70
C THR A 201 -20.95 -11.53 5.32
N PRO A 202 -21.39 -11.41 4.06
CA PRO A 202 -22.60 -12.11 3.59
C PRO A 202 -22.43 -13.62 3.67
N GLU A 203 -23.55 -14.33 3.86
CA GLU A 203 -23.60 -15.78 3.77
C GLU A 203 -23.50 -16.28 2.32
N GLY A 204 -23.14 -17.55 2.15
CA GLY A 204 -23.11 -18.22 0.85
C GLY A 204 -21.94 -17.84 -0.05
N GLN A 205 -22.19 -17.65 -1.35
CA GLN A 205 -21.14 -17.54 -2.38
C GLN A 205 -20.25 -16.31 -2.25
N ALA A 206 -20.68 -15.28 -1.52
CA ALA A 206 -19.90 -14.06 -1.28
C ALA A 206 -19.13 -14.09 0.05
N CYS A 207 -19.26 -15.16 0.84
CA CYS A 207 -18.60 -15.29 2.15
C CYS A 207 -17.08 -15.13 2.02
N GLY A 208 -16.54 -14.20 2.82
CA GLY A 208 -15.12 -13.85 2.88
C GLY A 208 -14.60 -13.01 1.70
N LEU A 209 -15.35 -12.89 0.61
CA LEU A 209 -14.97 -12.04 -0.54
C LEU A 209 -15.42 -10.60 -0.36
N VAL A 210 -16.56 -10.42 0.30
CA VAL A 210 -17.08 -9.12 0.72
C VAL A 210 -16.71 -8.92 2.18
N LYS A 211 -15.97 -7.85 2.46
CA LYS A 211 -15.49 -7.49 3.79
C LYS A 211 -15.94 -6.08 4.12
N ASN A 212 -16.01 -5.74 5.40
CA ASN A 212 -16.31 -4.38 5.85
C ASN A 212 -15.15 -3.84 6.67
N LEU A 213 -14.82 -2.57 6.44
CA LEU A 213 -13.74 -1.86 7.12
C LEU A 213 -14.03 -1.70 8.62
N ALA A 214 -13.03 -1.99 9.46
CA ALA A 214 -13.13 -1.77 10.91
C ALA A 214 -13.29 -0.29 11.24
N LEU A 215 -13.91 0.06 12.37
CA LEU A 215 -14.26 1.45 12.69
C LEU A 215 -13.08 2.43 12.54
N MET A 216 -11.93 2.06 13.10
CA MET A 216 -10.70 2.87 13.10
C MET A 216 -9.83 2.69 11.85
N SER A 217 -10.21 1.82 10.90
CA SER A 217 -9.40 1.64 9.70
C SER A 217 -9.47 2.88 8.81
N CYS A 218 -8.31 3.41 8.43
CA CYS A 218 -8.12 4.46 7.46
C CYS A 218 -7.51 3.87 6.19
N ILE A 219 -7.78 4.47 5.04
CA ILE A 219 -7.20 4.02 3.78
C ILE A 219 -6.29 5.13 3.27
N SER A 220 -5.03 4.79 2.97
CA SER A 220 -4.06 5.77 2.48
C SER A 220 -4.55 6.40 1.17
N VAL A 221 -4.50 7.73 1.11
CA VAL A 221 -4.76 8.49 -0.12
C VAL A 221 -3.53 8.52 -1.03
N GLY A 222 -2.36 8.25 -0.44
CA GLY A 222 -1.07 8.27 -1.12
C GLY A 222 -0.41 9.65 -1.04
N SER A 223 0.92 9.64 -1.02
CA SER A 223 1.73 10.85 -0.91
C SER A 223 2.86 10.85 -1.94
N TYR A 224 3.37 12.05 -2.25
CA TYR A 224 4.50 12.20 -3.15
C TYR A 224 5.73 11.49 -2.58
N SER A 225 6.35 10.64 -3.40
CA SER A 225 7.57 9.92 -3.01
C SER A 225 8.84 10.77 -3.10
N ALA A 226 8.81 11.89 -3.83
CA ALA A 226 10.00 12.72 -4.07
C ALA A 226 10.66 13.21 -2.77
N PRO A 227 9.94 13.77 -1.77
CA PRO A 227 10.57 14.20 -0.51
C PRO A 227 11.24 13.04 0.25
N VAL A 228 10.66 11.84 0.18
CA VAL A 228 11.23 10.65 0.81
C VAL A 228 12.50 10.22 0.09
N ILE A 229 12.52 10.30 -1.25
CA ILE A 229 13.69 9.95 -2.06
C ILE A 229 14.83 10.95 -1.82
N GLU A 230 14.53 12.25 -1.86
CA GLU A 230 15.51 13.32 -1.59
C GLU A 230 16.15 13.14 -0.21
N PHE A 231 15.33 12.89 0.82
CA PHE A 231 15.83 12.60 2.16
C PHE A 231 16.75 11.36 2.20
N LEU A 232 16.41 10.28 1.50
CA LEU A 232 17.23 9.07 1.47
C LEU A 232 18.58 9.31 0.78
N GLU A 233 18.58 10.07 -0.33
CA GLU A 233 19.80 10.43 -1.06
C GLU A 233 20.73 11.30 -0.20
N GLU A 234 20.19 12.29 0.52
CA GLU A 234 20.95 13.15 1.43
C GLU A 234 21.50 12.40 2.66
N TRP A 235 20.78 11.39 3.17
CA TRP A 235 21.18 10.63 4.36
C TRP A 235 22.24 9.55 4.10
N GLY A 236 22.83 9.51 2.90
CA GLY A 236 23.95 8.62 2.58
C GLY A 236 23.53 7.26 2.03
N LEU A 237 22.47 7.22 1.24
CA LEU A 237 22.13 6.03 0.44
C LEU A 237 23.22 5.79 -0.63
N GLU A 238 23.88 4.63 -0.56
CA GLU A 238 24.91 4.23 -1.54
C GLU A 238 24.26 3.65 -2.79
N SER A 239 24.78 4.02 -3.97
CA SER A 239 24.32 3.50 -5.25
C SER A 239 24.63 2.01 -5.39
N LEU A 240 23.79 1.29 -6.13
CA LEU A 240 23.97 -0.14 -6.40
C LEU A 240 25.29 -0.45 -7.14
N GLU A 241 25.72 0.47 -8.00
CA GLU A 241 26.94 0.31 -8.80
C GLU A 241 28.19 0.48 -7.93
N GLU A 242 28.16 1.42 -6.99
CA GLU A 242 29.26 1.71 -6.08
C GLU A 242 29.46 0.57 -5.07
N ASN A 243 28.36 -0.01 -4.57
CA ASN A 243 28.43 -1.08 -3.59
C ASN A 243 28.65 -2.49 -4.17
N ALA A 244 28.74 -2.64 -5.51
CA ALA A 244 28.83 -3.94 -6.18
C ALA A 244 30.04 -4.79 -5.72
N HIS A 245 31.13 -4.15 -5.32
CA HIS A 245 32.37 -4.78 -4.87
C HIS A 245 32.57 -4.77 -3.35
N SER A 246 31.60 -4.25 -2.60
CA SER A 246 31.68 -4.18 -1.15
C SER A 246 31.47 -5.56 -0.54
N THR A 247 32.40 -5.99 0.32
CA THR A 247 32.28 -7.21 1.11
C THR A 247 31.43 -7.02 2.36
N THR A 248 31.13 -5.77 2.72
CA THR A 248 30.38 -5.45 3.94
C THR A 248 28.89 -5.66 3.69
N PRO A 249 28.18 -6.40 4.54
CA PRO A 249 26.75 -6.62 4.36
C PRO A 249 25.97 -5.33 4.64
N CYS A 250 25.43 -4.72 3.58
CA CYS A 250 24.55 -3.56 3.66
C CYS A 250 23.07 -3.96 3.58
N THR A 251 22.17 -3.10 4.08
CA THR A 251 20.71 -3.29 3.97
C THR A 251 20.19 -2.64 2.70
N LYS A 252 19.37 -3.36 1.95
CA LYS A 252 18.75 -2.87 0.71
C LYS A 252 17.60 -1.93 1.05
N VAL A 253 17.49 -0.80 0.37
CA VAL A 253 16.41 0.17 0.59
C VAL A 253 15.51 0.22 -0.64
N PHE A 254 14.22 -0.05 -0.42
CA PHE A 254 13.17 -0.03 -1.42
C PHE A 254 12.17 1.08 -1.14
N VAL A 255 11.79 1.84 -2.16
CA VAL A 255 10.69 2.82 -2.10
C VAL A 255 9.67 2.44 -3.15
N ASN A 256 8.43 2.12 -2.73
CA ASN A 256 7.35 1.67 -3.62
C ASN A 256 7.77 0.52 -4.56
N GLY A 257 8.62 -0.39 -4.06
CA GLY A 257 9.14 -1.55 -4.80
C GLY A 257 10.36 -1.25 -5.70
N VAL A 258 10.77 0.01 -5.84
CA VAL A 258 12.01 0.38 -6.55
C VAL A 258 13.19 0.23 -5.61
N TRP A 259 14.19 -0.56 -6.00
CA TRP A 259 15.44 -0.69 -5.25
C TRP A 259 16.30 0.57 -5.48
N MET A 260 16.28 1.48 -4.52
CA MET A 260 16.95 2.78 -4.64
C MET A 260 18.46 2.68 -4.39
N GLY A 261 18.86 1.85 -3.43
CA GLY A 261 20.27 1.68 -3.08
C GLY A 261 20.45 0.79 -1.86
N VAL A 262 21.58 0.96 -1.20
CA VAL A 262 21.89 0.26 0.06
C VAL A 262 22.31 1.25 1.13
N HIS A 263 22.12 0.86 2.39
CA HIS A 263 22.49 1.67 3.54
C HIS A 263 23.18 0.80 4.60
N ARG A 264 24.22 1.34 5.24
CA ARG A 264 25.02 0.62 6.24
C ARG A 264 24.38 0.61 7.63
N ASP A 265 23.68 1.69 7.98
CA ASP A 265 23.02 1.86 9.28
C ASP A 265 21.49 2.04 9.14
N PRO A 266 20.75 0.96 8.83
CA PRO A 266 19.30 1.05 8.67
C PRO A 266 18.57 1.34 9.98
N ALA A 267 19.20 1.12 11.15
CA ALA A 267 18.55 1.31 12.44
C ALA A 267 18.32 2.81 12.72
N ASN A 268 19.37 3.62 12.55
CA ASN A 268 19.25 5.07 12.68
C ASN A 268 18.37 5.66 11.57
N LEU A 269 18.47 5.15 10.34
CA LEU A 269 17.63 5.61 9.24
C LEU A 269 16.12 5.44 9.55
N VAL A 270 15.70 4.26 10.01
CA VAL A 270 14.29 4.01 10.39
C VAL A 270 13.86 4.92 11.54
N LYS A 271 14.70 5.09 12.56
CA LYS A 271 14.41 5.97 13.70
C LYS A 271 14.19 7.42 13.23
N THR A 272 15.03 7.92 12.32
CA THR A 272 14.90 9.27 11.77
C THR A 272 13.64 9.41 10.92
N ILE A 273 13.34 8.47 10.03
CA ILE A 273 12.13 8.52 9.19
C ILE A 273 10.87 8.50 10.06
N LYS A 274 10.79 7.62 11.06
CA LYS A 274 9.66 7.59 12.00
C LYS A 274 9.53 8.90 12.79
N LYS A 275 10.65 9.52 13.17
CA LYS A 275 10.64 10.83 13.83
C LYS A 275 10.11 11.95 12.91
N LEU A 276 10.48 11.95 11.63
CA LEU A 276 9.96 12.89 10.64
C LEU A 276 8.45 12.67 10.41
N ARG A 277 8.01 11.42 10.33
CA ARG A 277 6.59 11.04 10.26
C ARG A 277 5.78 11.58 11.45
N ARG A 278 6.33 11.44 12.66
CA ARG A 278 5.70 11.91 13.92
C ARG A 278 5.67 13.44 14.09
N LYS A 279 6.37 14.18 13.23
CA LYS A 279 6.42 15.64 13.23
C LYS A 279 5.64 16.29 12.08
N ASP A 280 4.98 15.48 11.24
CA ASP A 280 4.31 15.92 10.01
C ASP A 280 5.27 16.47 8.93
N ASP A 281 6.59 16.22 9.04
CA ASP A 281 7.57 16.55 8.00
C ASP A 281 7.44 15.60 6.80
N ILE A 282 7.08 14.35 7.08
CA ILE A 282 6.69 13.33 6.11
C ILE A 282 5.25 12.92 6.42
N SER A 283 4.46 12.67 5.38
CA SER A 283 3.06 12.26 5.53
C SER A 283 2.90 11.10 6.54
N PRO A 284 1.96 11.20 7.50
CA PRO A 284 1.67 10.15 8.48
C PRO A 284 1.28 8.80 7.86
N GLU A 285 0.85 8.79 6.59
CA GLU A 285 0.49 7.57 5.88
C GLU A 285 1.69 6.77 5.40
N VAL A 286 2.91 7.33 5.37
CA VAL A 286 4.09 6.61 4.88
C VAL A 286 4.41 5.44 5.79
N SER A 287 4.49 4.24 5.23
CA SER A 287 4.84 3.02 5.95
C SER A 287 6.31 2.70 5.84
N VAL A 288 6.90 2.21 6.93
CA VAL A 288 8.32 1.92 7.06
C VAL A 288 8.51 0.53 7.66
N VAL A 289 8.91 -0.42 6.81
CA VAL A 289 9.05 -1.84 7.16
C VAL A 289 10.52 -2.22 7.13
N ARG A 290 11.10 -2.56 8.29
CA ARG A 290 12.48 -3.06 8.39
C ARG A 290 12.48 -4.57 8.62
N ASP A 291 12.80 -5.31 7.56
CA ASP A 291 13.02 -6.75 7.61
C ASP A 291 14.48 -7.03 7.96
N ILE A 292 14.73 -7.34 9.23
CA ILE A 292 16.08 -7.58 9.76
C ILE A 292 16.68 -8.86 9.16
N ARG A 293 15.85 -9.90 8.95
CA ARG A 293 16.29 -11.22 8.48
C ARG A 293 16.71 -11.15 7.01
N GLU A 294 15.90 -10.50 6.17
CA GLU A 294 16.19 -10.35 4.74
C GLU A 294 17.14 -9.17 4.43
N LYS A 295 17.48 -8.36 5.45
CA LYS A 295 18.26 -7.13 5.33
C LYS A 295 17.65 -6.17 4.31
N GLU A 296 16.35 -5.91 4.47
CA GLU A 296 15.60 -5.00 3.62
C GLU A 296 14.88 -3.93 4.44
N LEU A 297 14.94 -2.71 3.94
CA LEU A 297 14.10 -1.60 4.37
C LEU A 297 13.13 -1.30 3.23
N ARG A 298 11.83 -1.40 3.46
CA ARG A 298 10.79 -1.13 2.47
C ARG A 298 9.97 0.06 2.95
N ILE A 299 9.85 1.07 2.10
CA ILE A 299 9.09 2.29 2.36
C ILE A 299 7.96 2.38 1.34
N TYR A 300 6.74 2.59 1.81
CA TYR A 300 5.56 2.71 0.95
C TYR A 300 4.89 4.07 1.14
N THR A 301 4.71 4.77 0.02
CA THR A 301 3.97 6.04 -0.05
C THR A 301 2.73 5.92 -0.95
N ASP A 302 2.44 4.71 -1.44
CA ASP A 302 1.33 4.42 -2.33
C ASP A 302 -0.05 4.51 -1.62
N ALA A 303 -1.07 4.71 -2.44
CA ALA A 303 -2.47 4.79 -2.03
C ALA A 303 -3.08 3.38 -1.88
N GLY A 304 -4.17 3.29 -1.11
CA GLY A 304 -4.96 2.07 -0.97
C GLY A 304 -4.45 1.10 0.10
N ARG A 305 -3.45 1.47 0.91
CA ARG A 305 -3.08 0.72 2.11
C ARG A 305 -4.13 0.92 3.18
N VAL A 306 -4.43 -0.12 3.94
CA VAL A 306 -5.31 -0.01 5.11
C VAL A 306 -4.42 0.18 6.32
N CYS A 307 -4.65 1.27 7.03
CA CYS A 307 -3.93 1.64 8.23
C CYS A 307 -4.89 1.68 9.41
N ARG A 308 -4.36 1.50 10.61
CA ARG A 308 -5.11 1.74 11.85
C ARG A 308 -4.29 2.59 12.81
N PRO A 309 -4.93 3.51 13.54
CA PRO A 309 -4.28 4.32 14.57
C PRO A 309 -4.00 3.49 15.81
N LEU A 310 -2.80 3.67 16.37
CA LEU A 310 -2.38 3.05 17.63
C LEU A 310 -1.65 4.06 18.51
N PHE A 311 -1.72 3.88 19.83
CA PHE A 311 -0.94 4.71 20.73
C PHE A 311 0.52 4.31 20.68
N ILE A 312 1.42 5.30 20.62
CA ILE A 312 2.86 5.05 20.68
C ILE A 312 3.26 4.79 22.13
N VAL A 313 4.12 3.77 22.31
CA VAL A 313 4.74 3.42 23.59
C VAL A 313 6.22 3.74 23.53
N GLU A 314 6.71 4.50 24.52
CA GLU A 314 8.14 4.72 24.76
C GLU A 314 8.47 4.37 26.21
N ASN A 315 9.55 3.62 26.42
CA ASN A 315 9.98 3.17 27.76
C ASN A 315 8.86 2.50 28.58
N GLN A 316 8.04 1.66 27.94
CA GLN A 316 6.90 0.98 28.57
C GLN A 316 5.83 1.93 29.11
N GLN A 317 5.74 3.15 28.58
CA GLN A 317 4.70 4.11 28.91
C GLN A 317 4.05 4.65 27.64
N LEU A 318 2.76 4.93 27.72
CA LEU A 318 2.04 5.63 26.66
C LEU A 318 2.57 7.06 26.55
N LEU A 319 2.82 7.52 25.33
CA LEU A 319 3.04 8.95 25.08
C LEU A 319 1.78 9.78 25.34
N LEU A 320 0.60 9.15 25.31
CA LEU A 320 -0.65 9.77 25.70
C LEU A 320 -0.66 10.05 27.22
N GLY A 321 -0.54 11.34 27.59
CA GLY A 321 -0.70 11.80 28.97
C GLY A 321 -2.10 12.35 29.26
N LYS A 322 -2.42 12.48 30.56
CA LYS A 322 -3.67 13.14 31.03
C LYS A 322 -3.84 14.56 30.51
N ARG A 323 -2.73 15.26 30.20
CA ARG A 323 -2.76 16.59 29.59
C ARG A 323 -3.42 16.58 28.20
N HIS A 324 -3.07 15.62 27.35
CA HIS A 324 -3.68 15.48 26.01
C HIS A 324 -5.18 15.20 26.11
N ILE A 325 -5.60 14.39 27.09
CA ILE A 325 -7.03 14.13 27.35
C ILE A 325 -7.76 15.41 27.76
N ARG A 326 -7.15 16.23 28.62
CA ARG A 326 -7.72 17.54 29.00
C ARG A 326 -7.87 18.45 27.78
N TRP A 327 -6.85 18.56 26.95
CA TRP A 327 -6.87 19.37 25.72
C TRP A 327 -7.94 18.89 24.72
N LEU A 328 -8.14 17.59 24.57
CA LEU A 328 -9.21 17.05 23.73
C LEU A 328 -10.61 17.38 24.27
N ASN A 329 -10.78 17.41 25.60
CA ASN A 329 -12.06 17.75 26.23
C ASN A 329 -12.36 19.24 26.17
N SER A 330 -11.35 20.11 26.30
CA SER A 330 -11.51 21.56 26.10
C SER A 330 -11.62 21.96 24.63
N GLY A 331 -11.04 21.15 23.73
CA GLY A 331 -10.93 21.45 22.30
C GLY A 331 -9.76 22.37 21.94
N SER A 332 -9.02 22.85 22.95
CA SER A 332 -7.82 23.68 22.79
C SER A 332 -6.70 23.28 23.75
N ASP A 333 -5.46 23.57 23.34
CA ASP A 333 -4.26 23.38 24.17
C ASP A 333 -4.04 24.53 25.16
N ASP A 334 -2.93 24.50 25.91
CA ASP A 334 -2.60 25.51 26.91
C ASP A 334 -2.32 26.90 26.28
N GLU A 335 -2.11 26.98 24.96
CA GLU A 335 -1.87 28.20 24.18
C GLU A 335 -3.12 28.67 23.41
N ASP A 336 -4.28 28.04 23.68
CA ASP A 336 -5.56 28.27 23.00
C ASP A 336 -5.57 27.92 21.49
N ASN A 337 -4.64 27.06 21.06
CA ASN A 337 -4.67 26.47 19.72
C ASN A 337 -5.65 25.29 19.68
N GLU A 338 -6.32 25.09 18.54
CA GLU A 338 -7.25 23.98 18.36
C GLU A 338 -6.55 22.61 18.50
N TYR A 339 -7.05 21.77 19.41
CA TYR A 339 -6.48 20.45 19.70
C TYR A 339 -7.52 19.35 19.48
N LYS A 340 -7.40 18.66 18.33
CA LYS A 340 -8.29 17.57 17.89
C LYS A 340 -7.49 16.30 17.58
N TRP A 341 -8.17 15.31 17.00
CA TRP A 341 -7.56 14.05 16.57
C TRP A 341 -6.35 14.24 15.66
N GLU A 342 -6.40 15.20 14.73
CA GLU A 342 -5.30 15.47 13.79
C GLU A 342 -4.01 15.85 14.53
N GLN A 343 -4.13 16.60 15.62
CA GLN A 343 -3.03 17.09 16.45
C GLN A 343 -2.42 15.95 17.28
N LEU A 344 -3.17 14.89 17.61
CA LEU A 344 -2.60 13.69 18.21
C LEU A 344 -1.69 12.93 17.23
N ILE A 345 -2.06 12.90 15.95
CA ILE A 345 -1.25 12.28 14.89
C ILE A 345 -0.01 13.15 14.64
N LYS A 346 -0.21 14.45 14.38
CA LYS A 346 0.87 15.41 14.10
C LYS A 346 1.81 15.64 15.29
N GLY A 347 1.30 15.47 16.51
CA GLY A 347 2.06 15.55 17.74
C GLY A 347 2.79 14.25 18.09
N GLY A 348 2.70 13.21 17.27
CA GLY A 348 3.39 11.95 17.49
C GLY A 348 2.91 11.18 18.73
N VAL A 349 1.63 11.34 19.10
CA VAL A 349 0.99 10.57 20.19
C VAL A 349 0.36 9.29 19.64
N ILE A 350 -0.20 9.39 18.42
CA ILE A 350 -0.81 8.29 17.68
C ILE A 350 -0.04 8.06 16.38
N GLU A 351 0.17 6.79 16.03
CA GLU A 351 0.83 6.39 14.79
C GLU A 351 -0.15 5.56 13.95
N LEU A 352 -0.22 5.85 12.65
CA LEU A 352 -0.98 5.03 11.69
C LEU A 352 -0.09 3.88 11.23
N LEU A 353 -0.47 2.65 11.54
CA LEU A 353 0.25 1.45 11.11
C LEU A 353 -0.54 0.72 10.04
N ASP A 354 0.12 0.36 8.95
CA ASP A 354 -0.47 -0.55 7.96
C ASP A 354 -0.15 -2.00 8.30
N ALA A 355 -0.87 -2.92 7.64
CA ALA A 355 -0.74 -4.34 7.91
C ALA A 355 0.65 -4.92 7.57
N GLU A 356 1.53 -4.22 6.86
CA GLU A 356 2.90 -4.69 6.62
C GLU A 356 3.88 -4.15 7.67
N GLU A 357 3.68 -2.91 8.14
CA GLU A 357 4.42 -2.35 9.27
C GLU A 357 4.10 -3.06 10.58
N GLU A 358 2.87 -3.57 10.73
CA GLU A 358 2.45 -4.38 11.88
C GLU A 358 3.34 -5.61 12.14
N GLU A 359 3.95 -6.20 11.10
CA GLU A 359 4.88 -7.34 11.24
C GLU A 359 6.20 -6.97 11.93
N THR A 360 6.49 -5.68 12.09
CA THR A 360 7.74 -5.17 12.69
C THR A 360 7.57 -4.55 14.07
N VAL A 361 6.33 -4.49 14.57
CA VAL A 361 5.97 -3.82 15.82
C VAL A 361 5.42 -4.82 16.83
N MET A 362 5.48 -4.43 18.10
CA MET A 362 4.89 -5.19 19.20
C MET A 362 3.81 -4.33 19.87
N ILE A 363 2.58 -4.83 19.89
CA ILE A 363 1.37 -4.08 20.28
C ILE A 363 0.78 -4.69 21.56
N SER A 364 0.74 -3.91 22.64
CA SER A 364 0.05 -4.32 23.87
C SER A 364 -1.47 -4.20 23.71
N MET A 365 -2.22 -5.12 24.32
CA MET A 365 -3.68 -5.11 24.22
C MET A 365 -4.30 -4.07 25.15
N THR A 366 -3.72 -3.91 26.34
CA THR A 366 -4.19 -2.97 27.35
C THR A 366 -3.04 -2.17 27.95
N PRO A 367 -3.31 -0.96 28.50
CA PRO A 367 -2.31 -0.23 29.27
C PRO A 367 -1.81 -0.97 30.51
N GLU A 368 -2.62 -1.89 31.07
CA GLU A 368 -2.22 -2.75 32.20
C GLU A 368 -1.04 -3.66 31.82
N ASP A 369 -1.00 -4.14 30.57
CA ASP A 369 0.10 -4.99 30.08
C ASP A 369 1.46 -4.25 30.08
N LEU A 370 1.42 -2.93 29.89
CA LEU A 370 2.61 -2.07 29.97
C LEU A 370 3.10 -1.94 31.41
N GLU A 371 2.17 -1.73 32.35
CA GLU A 371 2.46 -1.67 33.77
C GLU A 371 3.04 -2.99 34.27
N ASN A 372 2.42 -4.11 33.90
CA ASN A 372 2.86 -5.44 34.27
C ASN A 372 4.28 -5.72 33.76
N SER A 373 4.58 -5.37 32.50
CA SER A 373 5.93 -5.49 31.93
C SER A 373 6.95 -4.66 32.71
N ARG A 374 6.58 -3.45 33.15
CA ARG A 374 7.44 -2.57 33.97
C ARG A 374 7.70 -3.15 35.36
N LEU A 375 6.68 -3.67 36.03
CA LEU A 375 6.80 -4.30 37.34
C LEU A 375 7.68 -5.56 37.27
N GLN A 376 7.44 -6.42 36.28
CA GLN A 376 8.28 -7.60 36.04
C GLN A 376 9.74 -7.22 35.78
N ALA A 377 9.99 -6.19 34.97
CA ALA A 377 11.35 -5.71 34.71
C ALA A 377 12.06 -5.17 35.97
N ALA A 378 11.29 -4.67 36.94
CA ALA A 378 11.79 -4.27 38.25
C ALA A 378 11.92 -5.44 39.26
N GLY A 379 11.60 -6.67 38.85
CA GLY A 379 11.59 -7.85 39.71
C GLY A 379 10.42 -7.92 40.69
N VAL A 380 9.38 -7.11 40.46
CA VAL A 380 8.14 -7.11 41.25
C VAL A 380 7.14 -8.01 40.55
N ASP A 381 6.52 -8.92 41.30
CA ASP A 381 5.42 -9.74 40.78
C ASP A 381 4.21 -8.83 40.49
N PRO A 382 3.81 -8.66 39.21
CA PRO A 382 2.69 -7.79 38.84
C PRO A 382 1.35 -8.30 39.38
N HIS A 383 1.24 -9.59 39.72
CA HIS A 383 0.02 -10.22 40.20
C HIS A 383 0.00 -10.39 41.73
N ALA A 384 1.00 -9.89 42.45
CA ALA A 384 1.07 -10.01 43.91
C ALA A 384 -0.13 -9.38 44.65
N ASN A 385 -0.82 -8.43 44.01
CA ASN A 385 -1.99 -7.75 44.54
C ASN A 385 -3.29 -8.09 43.78
N ASP A 386 -3.26 -9.03 42.84
CA ASP A 386 -4.51 -9.51 42.25
C ASP A 386 -5.32 -10.19 43.36
N GLY A 387 -6.61 -9.84 43.47
CA GLY A 387 -7.49 -10.38 44.50
C GLY A 387 -7.70 -11.90 44.35
N ASP A 388 -8.56 -12.47 45.21
CA ASP A 388 -8.93 -13.88 45.12
C ASP A 388 -9.37 -14.28 43.70
N PHE A 389 -8.98 -15.48 43.26
CA PHE A 389 -9.29 -16.01 41.93
C PHE A 389 -10.80 -15.99 41.67
N ASP A 390 -11.23 -15.14 40.72
CA ASP A 390 -12.60 -15.09 40.23
C ASP A 390 -12.77 -16.06 39.04
N PRO A 391 -13.55 -17.15 39.17
CA PRO A 391 -13.79 -18.10 38.08
C PRO A 391 -14.55 -17.50 36.88
N ALA A 392 -15.21 -16.35 37.07
CA ALA A 392 -15.91 -15.62 36.01
C ALA A 392 -15.01 -14.59 35.29
N ALA A 393 -13.82 -14.31 35.83
CA ALA A 393 -12.87 -13.41 35.18
C ALA A 393 -12.33 -14.03 33.88
N ARG A 394 -12.12 -13.20 32.88
CA ARG A 394 -11.45 -13.63 31.65
C ARG A 394 -10.01 -14.01 31.98
N LEU A 395 -9.58 -15.16 31.46
CA LEU A 395 -8.17 -15.57 31.49
C LEU A 395 -7.32 -14.47 30.81
N LYS A 396 -6.46 -13.82 31.59
CA LYS A 396 -5.43 -12.92 31.07
C LYS A 396 -4.22 -13.76 30.68
N ALA A 397 -3.69 -13.55 29.48
CA ALA A 397 -2.47 -14.23 29.05
C ALA A 397 -1.27 -13.63 29.79
N GLY A 398 -0.32 -14.49 30.19
CA GLY A 398 0.94 -14.02 30.75
C GLY A 398 1.70 -13.18 29.71
N THR A 399 2.08 -11.96 30.09
CA THR A 399 2.89 -11.08 29.24
C THR A 399 4.36 -11.26 29.61
N HIS A 400 5.17 -11.66 28.63
CA HIS A 400 6.63 -11.81 28.75
C HIS A 400 7.40 -10.88 27.79
N ALA A 401 6.70 -9.87 27.25
CA ALA A 401 7.28 -8.95 26.31
C ALA A 401 8.00 -7.82 27.05
N HIS A 402 9.28 -7.64 26.74
CA HIS A 402 10.12 -6.58 27.32
C HIS A 402 10.25 -5.34 26.42
N THR A 403 9.61 -5.34 25.24
CA THR A 403 9.79 -4.29 24.22
C THR A 403 8.48 -3.97 23.51
N TRP A 404 7.51 -3.38 24.22
CA TRP A 404 6.30 -2.86 23.61
C TRP A 404 6.62 -1.59 22.81
N THR A 405 6.00 -1.46 21.64
CA THR A 405 6.20 -0.30 20.74
C THR A 405 4.93 0.53 20.59
N HIS A 406 3.78 -0.13 20.69
CA HIS A 406 2.46 0.47 20.56
C HIS A 406 1.50 -0.19 21.53
N CYS A 407 0.36 0.45 21.76
CA CYS A 407 -0.77 -0.08 22.50
C CYS A 407 -2.05 0.07 21.67
N GLU A 408 -2.90 -0.95 21.71
CA GLU A 408 -4.25 -0.89 21.16
C GLU A 408 -5.06 0.22 21.84
N ILE A 409 -5.94 0.87 21.07
CA ILE A 409 -6.74 1.99 21.58
C ILE A 409 -7.83 1.49 22.54
N HIS A 410 -8.45 0.35 22.23
CA HIS A 410 -9.51 -0.26 23.03
C HIS A 410 -9.64 -1.78 22.79
#